data_AF-A0A2N5UMA2-F1
#
_entry.id   AF-A0A2N5UMA2-F1
#
_cell.length_a   1.000
_cell.length_b   1.000
_cell.length_c   1.000
_cell.angle_alpha   90.00
_cell.angle_beta   90.00
_cell.angle_gamma   90.00
#
_symmetry.space_group_name_H-M   'P 1'
#
loop_
_entity.id
_entity.type
_entity.pdbx_description
1 polymer ?
#
loop_
_entity_poly.entity_id
_entity_poly.type
_entity_poly.pdbx_seq_one_letter_code
_entity_poly.pdbx_strand_id
1 'polypeptide(L)'
;MHPHISTTTTATTAPSSLAVCFPGSSSQYMGMGSFLRHLPEFRHTWEEALAHLNACDSWMAGLHLQDHFLSLGYPPNHAQILAAPPPPSNSSACPLDHIVFDGSQNELSRCSNAQPAILITSMAYLRTLEIGGKVPLRSMAKVYAGNSSGEYTACVAANALDFARGST
;
A
#
# COMPACT_ATOMS: atom_id res chain seq x y z
N MET A 1 -22.40 -58.23 4.01
CA MET A 1 -22.34 -57.18 2.98
C MET A 1 -21.98 -55.86 3.69
N HIS A 2 -20.72 -55.46 3.68
CA HIS A 2 -20.28 -54.17 4.23
C HIS A 2 -20.10 -53.17 3.07
N PRO A 3 -20.63 -51.94 3.17
CA PRO A 3 -20.42 -50.93 2.14
C PRO A 3 -19.00 -50.34 2.29
N HIS A 4 -18.20 -50.47 1.23
CA HIS A 4 -16.97 -49.71 1.06
C HIS A 4 -17.33 -48.24 0.80
N ILE A 5 -17.12 -47.37 1.78
CA ILE A 5 -17.15 -45.92 1.58
C ILE A 5 -15.83 -45.55 0.89
N SER A 6 -15.89 -45.32 -0.41
CA SER A 6 -14.77 -44.75 -1.16
C SER A 6 -14.67 -43.27 -0.80
N THR A 7 -13.65 -42.92 -0.02
CA THR A 7 -13.29 -41.52 0.25
C THR A 7 -12.67 -40.93 -1.02
N THR A 8 -13.49 -40.28 -1.85
CA THR A 8 -13.00 -39.48 -2.97
C THR A 8 -12.34 -38.22 -2.40
N THR A 9 -11.02 -38.23 -2.27
CA THR A 9 -10.22 -37.03 -2.04
C THR A 9 -10.28 -36.19 -3.30
N THR A 10 -11.19 -35.23 -3.37
CA THR A 10 -11.20 -34.20 -4.41
C THR A 10 -9.97 -33.31 -4.20
N ALA A 11 -8.92 -33.57 -4.99
CA ALA A 11 -7.79 -32.66 -5.09
C ALA A 11 -8.28 -31.34 -5.69
N THR A 12 -8.37 -30.29 -4.85
CA THR A 12 -8.65 -28.91 -5.29
C THR A 12 -7.58 -28.51 -6.29
N THR A 13 -7.92 -28.52 -7.58
CA THR A 13 -7.02 -28.08 -8.65
C THR A 13 -6.88 -26.56 -8.53
N ALA A 14 -5.65 -26.06 -8.42
CA ALA A 14 -5.39 -24.62 -8.33
C ALA A 14 -5.99 -23.90 -9.56
N PRO A 15 -6.57 -22.70 -9.40
CA PRO A 15 -7.23 -21.99 -10.48
C PRO A 15 -6.26 -21.75 -11.66
N SER A 16 -6.72 -22.03 -12.88
CA SER A 16 -5.93 -21.95 -14.13
C SER A 16 -5.54 -20.52 -14.56
N SER A 17 -6.16 -19.51 -13.94
CA SER A 17 -5.79 -18.09 -14.07
C SER A 17 -6.26 -17.31 -12.83
N LEU A 18 -5.32 -16.80 -12.04
CA LEU A 18 -5.59 -15.92 -10.92
C LEU A 18 -5.38 -14.45 -11.35
N ALA A 19 -6.29 -13.58 -10.96
CA ALA A 19 -6.12 -12.13 -11.00
C ALA A 19 -6.22 -11.58 -9.58
N VAL A 20 -5.36 -10.63 -9.22
CA VAL A 20 -5.37 -9.97 -7.91
C VAL A 20 -5.82 -8.54 -8.10
N CYS A 21 -6.90 -8.16 -7.43
CA CYS A 21 -7.49 -6.83 -7.52
C CYS A 21 -7.33 -6.09 -6.20
N PHE A 22 -6.88 -4.84 -6.27
CA PHE A 22 -6.67 -3.98 -5.11
C PHE A 22 -7.70 -2.85 -5.04
N PRO A 23 -8.23 -2.56 -3.83
CA PRO A 23 -9.21 -1.51 -3.66
C PRO A 23 -8.58 -0.11 -3.81
N GLY A 24 -9.41 0.84 -4.20
CA GLY A 24 -9.04 2.25 -4.33
C GLY A 24 -9.49 3.10 -3.16
N SER A 25 -9.35 4.41 -3.30
CA SER A 25 -9.87 5.40 -2.34
C SER A 25 -11.33 5.12 -1.97
N SER A 26 -11.69 5.46 -0.72
CA SER A 26 -12.97 5.19 -0.06
C SER A 26 -13.17 3.78 0.48
N SER A 27 -12.19 2.88 0.33
CA SER A 27 -12.21 1.56 1.01
C SER A 27 -11.61 1.57 2.41
N GLN A 28 -11.02 2.69 2.85
CA GLN A 28 -10.37 2.80 4.16
C GLN A 28 -11.40 2.83 5.30
N TYR A 29 -11.13 2.08 6.36
CA TYR A 29 -11.92 2.09 7.57
C TYR A 29 -11.02 1.95 8.81
N MET A 30 -11.47 2.52 9.92
CA MET A 30 -10.80 2.43 11.22
C MET A 30 -10.51 0.97 11.60
N GLY A 31 -9.26 0.70 11.97
CA GLY A 31 -8.82 -0.63 12.40
C GLY A 31 -8.67 -1.64 11.27
N MET A 32 -8.61 -1.23 10.00
CA MET A 32 -8.38 -2.17 8.89
C MET A 32 -7.09 -2.99 9.10
N GLY A 33 -7.21 -4.32 9.03
CA GLY A 33 -6.10 -5.25 9.28
C GLY A 33 -5.65 -5.36 10.74
N SER A 34 -6.31 -4.69 11.71
CA SER A 34 -5.95 -4.78 13.14
C SER A 34 -5.91 -6.21 13.67
N PHE A 35 -6.81 -7.06 13.19
CA PHE A 35 -6.88 -8.47 13.57
C PHE A 35 -5.64 -9.29 13.13
N LEU A 36 -4.81 -8.78 12.22
CA LEU A 36 -3.55 -9.41 11.80
C LEU A 36 -2.31 -8.77 12.41
N ARG A 37 -2.42 -7.72 13.23
CA ARG A 37 -1.25 -7.02 13.83
C ARG A 37 -0.32 -7.93 14.64
N HIS A 38 -0.84 -9.05 15.14
CA HIS A 38 -0.07 -10.03 15.88
C HIS A 38 0.78 -10.94 14.98
N LEU A 39 0.52 -10.97 13.67
CA LEU A 39 1.30 -11.74 12.71
C LEU A 39 2.56 -10.96 12.30
N PRO A 40 3.74 -11.61 12.31
CA PRO A 40 5.00 -10.93 12.05
C PRO A 40 5.07 -10.34 10.65
N GLU A 41 4.54 -11.02 9.63
CA GLU A 41 4.51 -10.56 8.23
C GLU A 41 3.76 -9.24 8.08
N PHE A 42 2.59 -9.16 8.73
CA PHE A 42 1.75 -7.97 8.70
C PHE A 42 2.46 -6.81 9.40
N ARG A 43 2.98 -7.06 10.61
CA ARG A 43 3.68 -6.05 11.42
C ARG A 43 4.93 -5.51 10.73
N HIS A 44 5.81 -6.37 10.21
CA HIS A 44 7.04 -5.95 9.55
C HIS A 44 6.75 -5.10 8.30
N THR A 45 5.66 -5.39 7.58
CA THR A 45 5.25 -4.59 6.42
C THR A 45 4.86 -3.16 6.81
N TRP A 46 4.17 -3.01 7.94
CA TRP A 46 3.85 -1.68 8.50
C TRP A 46 5.10 -0.95 9.01
N GLU A 47 5.98 -1.65 9.72
CA GLU A 47 7.24 -1.07 10.23
C GLU A 47 8.13 -0.57 9.09
N GLU A 48 8.29 -1.37 8.02
CA GLU A 48 9.00 -0.98 6.80
C GLU A 48 8.37 0.29 6.19
N ALA A 49 7.05 0.30 5.98
CA ALA A 49 6.37 1.43 5.36
C ALA A 49 6.50 2.73 6.17
N LEU A 50 6.35 2.66 7.50
CA LEU A 50 6.49 3.83 8.37
C LEU A 50 7.92 4.39 8.36
N ALA A 51 8.93 3.52 8.31
CA ALA A 51 10.32 3.96 8.20
C ALA A 51 10.57 4.79 6.93
N HIS A 52 9.94 4.41 5.81
CA HIS A 52 10.05 5.13 4.54
C HIS A 52 9.19 6.39 4.46
N LEU A 53 7.98 6.38 5.02
CA LEU A 53 7.13 7.58 5.09
C LEU A 53 7.79 8.71 5.88
N ASN A 54 8.43 8.38 7.00
CA ASN A 54 9.16 9.36 7.81
C ASN A 54 10.35 10.01 7.08
N ALA A 55 10.89 9.33 6.06
CA ALA A 55 11.98 9.85 5.22
C ALA A 55 11.48 10.69 4.03
N CYS A 56 10.17 10.66 3.73
CA CYS A 56 9.61 11.28 2.52
C CYS A 56 9.78 12.80 2.49
N ASP A 57 9.55 13.49 3.61
CA ASP A 57 9.70 14.95 3.68
C ASP A 57 11.14 15.39 3.40
N SER A 58 12.10 14.64 3.95
CA SER A 58 13.53 14.88 3.71
C SER A 58 13.90 14.60 2.26
N TRP A 59 13.33 13.56 1.66
CA TRP A 59 13.53 13.25 0.25
C TRP A 59 12.94 14.32 -0.68
N MET A 60 11.70 14.77 -0.43
CA MET A 60 11.07 15.85 -1.20
C MET A 60 11.86 17.14 -1.13
N ALA A 61 12.37 17.49 0.05
CA ALA A 61 13.23 18.66 0.22
C ALA A 61 14.53 18.55 -0.60
N GLY A 62 15.06 17.33 -0.78
CA GLY A 62 16.26 17.06 -1.56
C GLY A 62 16.06 17.07 -3.09
N LEU A 63 14.82 17.17 -3.60
CA LEU A 63 14.56 17.19 -5.05
C LEU A 63 14.93 18.52 -5.72
N HIS A 64 15.19 19.58 -4.94
CA HIS A 64 15.51 20.92 -5.47
C HIS A 64 14.53 21.37 -6.57
N LEU A 65 13.23 21.07 -6.40
CA LEU A 65 12.21 21.23 -7.44
C LEU A 65 12.14 22.67 -8.00
N GLN A 66 12.37 23.67 -7.16
CA GLN A 66 12.36 25.06 -7.59
C GLN A 66 13.48 25.33 -8.61
N ASP A 67 14.71 24.89 -8.31
CA ASP A 67 15.86 25.02 -9.23
C ASP A 67 15.61 24.21 -10.50
N HIS A 68 14.99 23.03 -10.38
CA HIS A 68 14.61 22.21 -11.52
C HIS A 68 13.63 22.94 -12.44
N PHE A 69 12.54 23.52 -11.91
CA PHE A 69 11.59 24.27 -12.73
C PHE A 69 12.21 25.54 -13.33
N LEU A 70 13.07 26.24 -12.60
CA LEU A 70 13.83 27.37 -13.16
C LEU A 70 14.71 26.93 -14.34
N SER A 71 15.37 25.78 -14.24
CA SER A 71 16.20 25.21 -15.33
C SER A 71 15.37 24.83 -16.57
N LEU A 72 14.10 24.49 -16.39
CA LEU A 72 13.15 24.22 -17.47
C LEU A 72 12.56 25.50 -18.09
N GLY A 73 12.97 26.69 -17.62
CA GLY A 73 12.54 27.99 -18.15
C GLY A 73 11.23 28.51 -17.56
N TYR A 74 10.76 27.95 -16.44
CA TYR A 74 9.57 28.49 -15.76
C TYR A 74 9.90 29.84 -15.14
N PRO A 75 8.99 30.83 -15.24
CA PRO A 75 9.12 32.10 -14.52
C PRO A 75 9.25 31.89 -13.00
N PRO A 76 9.97 32.75 -12.25
CA PRO A 76 10.22 32.56 -10.82
C PRO A 76 8.97 32.34 -9.97
N ASN A 77 7.89 33.06 -10.28
CA ASN A 77 6.60 32.88 -9.60
C ASN A 77 5.98 31.50 -9.86
N HIS A 78 6.08 30.96 -11.08
CA HIS A 78 5.56 29.64 -11.41
C HIS A 78 6.41 28.54 -10.78
N ALA A 79 7.74 28.65 -10.85
CA ALA A 79 8.65 27.71 -10.22
C ALA A 79 8.43 27.64 -8.71
N GLN A 80 8.22 28.79 -8.05
CA GLN A 80 7.90 28.85 -6.63
C GLN A 80 6.56 28.17 -6.29
N ILE A 81 5.51 28.39 -7.10
CA ILE A 81 4.19 27.77 -6.89
C ILE A 81 4.25 26.26 -7.07
N LEU A 82 4.91 25.78 -8.13
CA LEU A 82 5.00 24.35 -8.45
C LEU A 82 5.91 23.57 -7.50
N ALA A 83 6.94 24.22 -6.96
CA ALA A 83 7.84 23.63 -5.98
C ALA A 83 7.38 23.84 -4.53
N ALA A 84 6.30 24.58 -4.29
CA ALA A 84 5.82 24.83 -2.95
C ALA A 84 5.48 23.50 -2.26
N PRO A 85 5.97 23.27 -1.03
CA PRO A 85 5.56 22.09 -0.28
C PRO A 85 4.04 22.14 -0.06
N PRO A 86 3.39 20.97 0.07
CA PRO A 86 1.98 20.94 0.41
C PRO A 86 1.74 21.75 1.70
N PRO A 87 0.60 22.44 1.81
CA PRO A 87 0.30 23.23 3.00
C PRO A 87 0.38 22.34 4.24
N PRO A 88 0.94 22.84 5.36
CA PRO A 88 1.06 22.06 6.57
C PRO A 88 -0.34 21.57 6.98
N SER A 89 -0.53 20.27 7.06
CA SER A 89 -1.77 19.71 7.58
C SER A 89 -1.83 19.99 9.08
N ASN A 90 -2.90 20.65 9.55
CA ASN A 90 -3.21 20.80 10.98
C ASN A 90 -3.44 19.45 11.71
N SER A 91 -3.31 18.33 11.00
CA SER A 91 -3.18 16.99 11.58
C SER A 91 -1.87 16.94 12.34
N SER A 92 -1.95 16.98 13.66
CA SER A 92 -0.85 16.68 14.58
C SER A 92 0.02 15.56 14.02
N ALA A 93 1.35 15.65 14.18
CA ALA A 93 2.42 14.73 13.76
C ALA A 93 2.25 13.27 14.24
N CYS A 94 1.10 12.68 13.97
CA CYS A 94 0.65 11.40 14.43
C CYS A 94 0.99 10.38 13.34
N PRO A 95 1.71 9.31 13.66
CA PRO A 95 2.13 8.34 12.67
C PRO A 95 0.90 7.65 12.05
N LEU A 96 1.03 7.24 10.78
CA LEU A 96 -0.08 6.74 9.99
C LEU A 96 -0.75 5.50 10.61
N ASP A 97 0.02 4.64 11.28
CA ASP A 97 -0.52 3.51 12.00
C ASP A 97 -1.45 3.96 13.14
N HIS A 98 -1.05 4.93 13.97
CA HIS A 98 -1.95 5.46 14.98
C HIS A 98 -3.24 6.01 14.36
N ILE A 99 -3.16 6.73 13.23
CA ILE A 99 -4.36 7.22 12.52
C ILE A 99 -5.28 6.06 12.11
N VAL A 100 -4.71 4.99 11.57
CA VAL A 100 -5.46 3.84 11.04
C VAL A 100 -6.07 3.00 12.15
N PHE A 101 -5.33 2.75 13.22
CA PHE A 101 -5.72 1.75 14.21
C PHE A 101 -6.39 2.35 15.46
N ASP A 102 -6.02 3.57 15.83
CA ASP A 102 -6.40 4.20 17.10
C ASP A 102 -6.98 5.63 16.91
N GLY A 103 -6.95 6.16 15.68
CA GLY A 103 -7.38 7.51 15.32
C GLY A 103 -8.87 7.68 15.00
N SER A 104 -9.19 8.66 14.14
CA SER A 104 -10.58 8.94 13.73
C SER A 104 -10.80 8.68 12.25
N GLN A 105 -12.01 8.25 11.88
CA GLN A 105 -12.39 8.02 10.49
C GLN A 105 -12.25 9.30 9.64
N ASN A 106 -12.48 10.47 10.24
CA ASN A 106 -12.34 11.75 9.54
C ASN A 106 -10.88 12.00 9.12
N GLU A 107 -9.94 11.84 10.04
CA GLU A 107 -8.50 11.95 9.73
C GLU A 107 -8.04 10.88 8.74
N LEU A 108 -8.50 9.64 8.90
CA LEU A 108 -8.21 8.55 7.95
C LEU A 108 -8.79 8.82 6.55
N SER A 109 -9.89 9.57 6.44
CA SER A 109 -10.54 9.86 5.16
C SER A 109 -9.83 10.93 4.34
N ARG A 110 -8.85 11.64 4.90
CA ARG A 110 -7.98 12.56 4.14
C ARG A 110 -7.20 11.74 3.12
N CYS A 111 -7.17 12.17 1.85
CA CYS A 111 -6.48 11.43 0.78
C CYS A 111 -5.00 11.15 1.11
N SER A 112 -4.32 12.09 1.77
CA SER A 112 -2.92 11.96 2.23
C SER A 112 -2.70 10.80 3.21
N ASN A 113 -3.75 10.37 3.91
CA ASN A 113 -3.71 9.26 4.88
C ASN A 113 -4.35 8.00 4.29
N ALA A 114 -5.52 8.14 3.67
CA ALA A 114 -6.28 7.04 3.09
C ALA A 114 -5.47 6.24 2.06
N GLN A 115 -4.84 6.93 1.11
CA GLN A 115 -4.11 6.28 0.01
C GLN A 115 -2.93 5.44 0.50
N PRO A 116 -1.98 5.97 1.30
CA PRO A 116 -0.90 5.14 1.82
C PRO A 116 -1.42 4.06 2.76
N ALA A 117 -2.45 4.33 3.57
CA ALA A 117 -3.01 3.33 4.46
C ALA A 117 -3.61 2.13 3.69
N ILE A 118 -4.34 2.38 2.60
CA ILE A 118 -4.89 1.32 1.74
C ILE A 118 -3.78 0.49 1.12
N LEU A 119 -2.74 1.14 0.60
CA LEU A 119 -1.59 0.47 -0.01
C LEU A 119 -0.86 -0.43 1.00
N ILE A 120 -0.51 0.11 2.17
CA ILE A 120 0.23 -0.61 3.20
C ILE A 120 -0.58 -1.79 3.72
N THR A 121 -1.87 -1.59 4.05
CA THR A 121 -2.76 -2.68 4.50
C THR A 121 -2.89 -3.78 3.44
N SER A 122 -3.06 -3.40 2.18
CA SER A 122 -3.20 -4.37 1.08
C SER A 122 -1.94 -5.19 0.88
N MET A 123 -0.76 -4.55 0.96
CA MET A 123 0.53 -5.22 0.88
C MET A 123 0.80 -6.11 2.09
N ALA A 124 0.38 -5.68 3.29
CA ALA A 124 0.47 -6.47 4.49
C ALA A 124 -0.40 -7.73 4.41
N TYR A 125 -1.62 -7.63 3.86
CA TYR A 125 -2.44 -8.81 3.56
C TYR A 125 -1.76 -9.75 2.57
N LEU A 126 -1.23 -9.21 1.46
CA LEU A 126 -0.56 -10.01 0.43
C LEU A 126 0.63 -10.77 1.03
N ARG A 127 1.55 -10.09 1.73
CA ARG A 127 2.73 -10.72 2.36
C ARG A 127 2.36 -11.72 3.45
N THR A 128 1.30 -11.45 4.22
CA THR A 128 0.78 -12.40 5.22
C THR A 128 0.28 -13.70 4.57
N LEU A 129 -0.44 -13.59 3.46
CA LEU A 129 -0.91 -14.76 2.71
C LEU A 129 0.25 -15.54 2.06
N GLU A 130 1.24 -14.82 1.54
CA GLU A 130 2.39 -15.43 0.86
C GLU A 130 3.32 -16.16 1.82
N ILE A 131 3.73 -15.49 2.88
CA ILE A 131 4.75 -15.99 3.80
C ILE A 131 4.09 -16.84 4.90
N GLY A 132 3.12 -16.27 5.61
CA GLY A 132 2.42 -16.95 6.71
C GLY A 132 1.46 -18.03 6.22
N GLY A 133 0.70 -17.73 5.17
CA GLY A 133 -0.24 -18.66 4.55
C GLY A 133 0.39 -19.67 3.58
N LYS A 134 1.67 -19.48 3.20
CA LYS A 134 2.39 -20.29 2.21
C LYS A 134 1.67 -20.39 0.86
N VAL A 135 0.92 -19.36 0.49
CA VAL A 135 0.21 -19.28 -0.80
C VAL A 135 1.01 -18.37 -1.72
N PRO A 136 1.70 -18.87 -2.77
CA PRO A 136 2.59 -18.05 -3.58
C PRO A 136 1.79 -17.19 -4.59
N LEU A 137 0.93 -16.31 -4.08
CA LEU A 137 -0.06 -15.53 -4.83
C LEU A 137 0.58 -14.77 -5.98
N ARG A 138 1.74 -14.15 -5.77
CA ARG A 138 2.41 -13.41 -6.84
C ARG A 138 2.86 -14.28 -8.01
N SER A 139 3.24 -15.53 -7.75
CA SER A 139 3.61 -16.48 -8.81
C SER A 139 2.39 -17.07 -9.53
N MET A 140 1.25 -17.09 -8.85
CA MET A 140 0.00 -17.62 -9.40
C MET A 140 -0.78 -16.57 -10.20
N ALA A 141 -0.66 -15.29 -9.82
CA ALA A 141 -1.36 -14.19 -10.43
C ALA A 141 -0.80 -13.88 -11.83
N LYS A 142 -1.69 -13.89 -12.84
CA LYS A 142 -1.38 -13.47 -14.22
C LYS A 142 -1.64 -11.98 -14.44
N VAL A 143 -2.50 -11.39 -13.62
CA VAL A 143 -2.93 -10.00 -13.73
C VAL A 143 -3.00 -9.39 -12.34
N TYR A 144 -2.49 -8.17 -12.23
CA TYR A 144 -2.67 -7.29 -11.08
C TYR A 144 -3.43 -6.07 -11.55
N ALA A 145 -4.51 -5.74 -10.87
CA ALA A 145 -5.33 -4.59 -11.19
C ALA A 145 -5.65 -3.81 -9.92
N GLY A 146 -5.79 -2.51 -10.06
CA GLY A 146 -6.15 -1.63 -8.95
C GLY A 146 -7.18 -0.62 -9.41
N ASN A 147 -8.19 -0.37 -8.57
CA ASN A 147 -9.18 0.64 -8.88
C ASN A 147 -8.65 2.04 -8.50
N SER A 148 -8.49 2.95 -9.46
CA SER A 148 -8.02 4.32 -9.20
C SER A 148 -6.69 4.31 -8.40
N SER A 149 -6.64 4.89 -7.20
CA SER A 149 -5.44 4.85 -6.35
C SER A 149 -4.97 3.43 -5.96
N GLY A 150 -5.79 2.40 -6.15
CA GLY A 150 -5.38 1.01 -5.98
C GLY A 150 -4.38 0.53 -7.03
N GLU A 151 -4.23 1.25 -8.15
CA GLU A 151 -3.26 0.94 -9.21
C GLU A 151 -1.83 0.95 -8.68
N TYR A 152 -1.49 1.85 -7.76
CA TYR A 152 -0.19 1.86 -7.10
C TYR A 152 0.08 0.56 -6.34
N THR A 153 -0.90 0.07 -5.58
CA THR A 153 -0.80 -1.23 -4.89
C THR A 153 -0.63 -2.37 -5.89
N ALA A 154 -1.32 -2.33 -7.03
CA ALA A 154 -1.17 -3.31 -8.10
C ALA A 154 0.23 -3.31 -8.70
N CYS A 155 0.78 -2.12 -8.99
CA CYS A 155 2.14 -1.95 -9.49
C CYS A 155 3.18 -2.46 -8.50
N VAL A 156 3.02 -2.18 -7.20
CA VAL A 156 3.92 -2.71 -6.16
C VAL A 156 3.79 -4.23 -6.00
N ALA A 157 2.56 -4.77 -6.07
CA ALA A 157 2.32 -6.21 -6.02
C ALA A 157 2.95 -6.95 -7.21
N ALA A 158 2.94 -6.31 -8.39
CA ALA A 158 3.57 -6.81 -9.61
C ALA A 158 5.09 -6.57 -9.68
N ASN A 159 5.71 -5.99 -8.65
CA ASN A 159 7.11 -5.53 -8.62
C ASN A 159 7.47 -4.52 -9.74
N ALA A 160 6.49 -3.79 -10.28
CA ALA A 160 6.73 -2.68 -11.20
C ALA A 160 7.18 -1.41 -10.46
N LEU A 161 6.79 -1.29 -9.19
CA LEU A 161 7.26 -0.28 -8.25
C LEU A 161 7.80 -0.97 -7.00
N ASP A 162 8.85 -0.42 -6.40
CA ASP A 162 9.33 -0.89 -5.12
C ASP A 162 8.42 -0.37 -4.00
N PHE A 163 8.12 -1.23 -3.03
CA PHE A 163 7.27 -0.91 -1.87
C PHE A 163 7.93 0.14 -0.98
N ALA A 164 9.25 0.05 -0.83
CA ALA A 164 10.06 0.93 0.00
C ALA A 164 10.48 2.23 -0.73
N ARG A 165 10.54 2.18 -2.06
CA ARG A 165 11.07 3.24 -2.91
C ARG A 165 10.12 3.47 -4.07
N GLY A 166 9.35 4.55 -4.03
CA GLY A 166 8.64 5.03 -5.21
C GLY A 166 9.66 5.42 -6.30
N SER A 167 10.04 4.45 -7.13
CA SER A 167 11.06 4.47 -8.19
C SER A 167 12.55 4.51 -7.76
N THR A 168 13.36 3.86 -8.61
CA THR A 168 14.80 3.58 -8.54
C THR A 168 15.70 4.79 -8.40
#